data_AF-A0A962V4Q6-F1
#
_entry.id   AF-A0A962V4Q6-F1
#
_cell.length_a   1.000
_cell.length_b   1.000
_cell.length_c   1.000
_cell.angle_alpha   90.00
_cell.angle_beta   90.00
_cell.angle_gamma   90.00
#
_symmetry.space_group_name_H-M   'P 1'
#
loop_
_entity.id
_entity.type
_entity.pdbx_description
1 polymer ?
#
loop_
_entity_poly.entity_id
_entity_poly.type
_entity_poly.pdbx_seq_one_letter_code
_entity_poly.pdbx_strand_id
1 'polypeptide(L)'
;PQRQRDELPERTIWHGVGSGWARYAPVLQTNLAVQQIWPDRFPAAATVALLGALYWRNGMAVSAQQALPVYLRDQVAQRPAAVAGPT
;
A
#
# COMPACT_ATOMS: atom_id res chain seq x y z
N PRO A 1 8.48 6.06 13.97
CA PRO A 1 7.17 6.76 13.91
C PRO A 1 6.05 5.93 14.56
N GLN A 2 5.49 6.40 15.68
CA GLN A 2 4.26 5.83 16.24
C GLN A 2 3.17 5.88 15.16
N ARG A 3 2.62 4.72 14.79
CA ARG A 3 1.44 4.67 13.93
C ARG A 3 0.29 5.31 14.69
N GLN A 4 -0.05 6.55 14.32
CA GLN A 4 -1.28 7.18 14.72
C GLN A 4 -2.41 6.32 14.13
N ARG A 5 -3.10 5.57 14.99
CA ARG A 5 -4.34 4.91 14.62
C ARG A 5 -5.41 5.98 14.69
N ASP A 6 -5.63 6.66 13.58
CA ASP A 6 -6.82 7.48 13.45
C ASP A 6 -8.03 6.56 13.62
N GLU A 7 -8.98 6.98 14.46
CA GLU A 7 -10.21 6.22 14.67
C GLU A 7 -10.96 6.09 13.34
N LEU A 8 -11.38 4.86 13.02
CA LEU A 8 -12.14 4.63 11.80
C LEU A 8 -13.51 5.28 11.96
N PRO A 9 -14.00 6.05 10.98
CA PRO A 9 -15.34 6.63 11.05
C PRO A 9 -16.41 5.56 11.28
N GLU A 10 -17.18 5.70 12.36
CA GLU A 10 -18.14 4.69 12.85
C GLU A 10 -19.31 4.41 11.88
N ARG A 11 -19.58 5.32 10.93
CA ARG A 11 -20.71 5.23 10.00
C ARG A 11 -20.27 5.15 8.53
N THR A 12 -19.16 4.46 8.26
CA THR A 12 -18.68 4.27 6.89
C THR A 12 -18.78 2.80 6.50
N ILE A 13 -19.36 2.55 5.32
CA ILE A 13 -19.34 1.24 4.68
C ILE A 13 -17.95 1.04 4.06
N TRP A 14 -17.19 0.09 4.59
CA TRP A 14 -15.88 -0.24 4.06
C TRP A 14 -15.94 -1.29 2.96
N HIS A 15 -15.01 -1.20 2.02
CA HIS A 15 -14.80 -2.19 0.97
C HIS A 15 -13.33 -2.61 0.96
N GLY A 16 -13.06 -3.91 0.80
CA GLY A 16 -11.72 -4.46 0.69
C GLY A 16 -11.25 -4.55 -0.76
N VAL A 17 -10.02 -4.13 -1.05
CA VAL A 17 -9.42 -4.17 -2.39
C VAL A 17 -8.00 -4.71 -2.31
N GLY A 18 -7.63 -5.60 -3.24
CA GLY A 18 -6.27 -6.07 -3.46
C GLY A 18 -5.90 -7.36 -2.74
N SER A 19 -4.74 -7.91 -3.12
CA SER A 19 -4.32 -9.28 -2.78
C SER A 19 -4.12 -9.54 -1.29
N GLY A 20 -3.95 -8.49 -0.48
CA GLY A 20 -3.93 -8.60 0.97
C GLY A 20 -5.22 -9.21 1.53
N TRP A 21 -6.38 -8.90 0.94
CA TRP A 21 -7.65 -9.48 1.34
C TRP A 21 -7.78 -10.95 0.94
N ALA A 22 -7.16 -11.39 -0.17
CA ALA A 22 -7.12 -12.80 -0.53
C ALA A 22 -6.38 -13.63 0.55
N ARG A 23 -5.29 -13.09 1.09
CA ARG A 23 -4.41 -13.81 2.02
C ARG A 23 -4.78 -13.65 3.49
N TYR A 24 -5.32 -12.50 3.88
CA TYR A 24 -5.46 -12.10 5.28
C TYR A 24 -6.89 -11.73 5.67
N ALA A 25 -7.91 -11.99 4.83
CA ALA A 25 -9.30 -11.70 5.16
C ALA A 25 -9.74 -12.15 6.58
N PRO A 26 -9.44 -13.39 7.04
CA PRO A 26 -9.91 -13.85 8.36
C PRO A 26 -9.45 -12.95 9.53
N VAL A 27 -8.20 -12.49 9.52
CA VAL A 27 -7.65 -11.63 10.58
C VAL A 27 -8.06 -10.16 10.41
N LEU A 28 -8.24 -9.70 9.16
CA LEU A 28 -8.67 -8.34 8.89
C LEU A 28 -10.13 -8.13 9.31
N GLN A 29 -11.00 -9.11 9.04
CA GLN A 29 -12.42 -9.07 9.40
C GLN A 29 -12.68 -9.13 10.91
N THR A 30 -11.70 -9.51 11.73
CA THR A 30 -11.82 -9.41 13.19
C THR A 30 -11.97 -7.95 13.67
N ASN A 31 -11.42 -6.99 12.92
CA ASN A 31 -11.37 -5.58 13.33
C ASN A 31 -12.05 -4.63 12.32
N LEU A 32 -12.42 -5.12 11.14
CA LEU A 32 -12.95 -4.31 10.04
C LEU A 32 -14.25 -4.91 9.53
N ALA A 33 -15.35 -4.18 9.69
CA ALA A 33 -16.61 -4.50 9.02
C ALA A 33 -16.54 -4.03 7.56
N VAL A 34 -16.42 -4.97 6.61
CA VAL A 34 -16.38 -4.70 5.17
C VAL A 34 -17.59 -5.30 4.48
N GLN A 35 -18.22 -4.56 3.56
CA GLN A 35 -19.41 -5.02 2.82
C GLN A 35 -19.02 -5.92 1.64
N GLN A 36 -17.97 -5.57 0.91
CA GLN A 36 -17.54 -6.32 -0.27
C GLN A 36 -16.02 -6.33 -0.39
N ILE A 37 -15.48 -7.42 -0.93
CA ILE A 37 -14.05 -7.64 -1.12
C ILE A 37 -13.77 -7.95 -2.60
N TRP A 38 -12.80 -7.23 -3.17
CA TRP A 38 -12.26 -7.45 -4.51
C TRP A 38 -10.76 -7.78 -4.41
N PRO A 39 -10.39 -9.06 -4.23
CA PRO A 39 -9.00 -9.45 -3.98
C PRO A 39 -8.08 -9.23 -5.18
N ASP A 40 -8.63 -9.32 -6.40
CA ASP A 40 -7.86 -9.26 -7.65
C ASP A 40 -7.91 -7.89 -8.33
N ARG A 41 -8.38 -6.86 -7.62
CA ARG A 41 -8.36 -5.49 -8.13
C ARG A 41 -7.03 -4.82 -7.76
N PHE A 42 -6.25 -4.47 -8.78
CA PHE A 42 -4.93 -3.86 -8.67
C PHE A 42 -4.94 -2.36 -9.00
N PRO A 43 -3.89 -1.61 -8.62
CA PRO A 43 -3.77 -0.19 -9.00
C PRO A 43 -3.79 -0.02 -10.53
N ALA A 44 -4.59 0.94 -11.00
CA ALA A 44 -4.66 1.30 -12.41
C ALA A 44 -3.89 2.59 -12.67
N ALA A 45 -3.06 2.61 -13.73
CA ALA A 45 -2.27 3.78 -14.11
C ALA A 45 -3.14 5.03 -14.32
N ALA A 46 -4.33 4.88 -14.91
CA ALA A 46 -5.27 5.99 -15.10
C ALA A 46 -5.71 6.63 -13.78
N THR A 47 -5.98 5.82 -12.74
CA THR A 47 -6.35 6.32 -11.42
C THR A 47 -5.17 7.00 -10.73
N VAL A 48 -3.96 6.45 -10.88
CA VAL A 48 -2.73 7.08 -10.37
C VAL A 48 -2.50 8.45 -11.03
N ALA A 49 -2.70 8.56 -12.35
CA ALA A 49 -2.57 9.82 -13.08
C ALA A 49 -3.61 10.86 -12.63
N LEU A 50 -4.85 10.45 -12.35
CA LEU A 50 -5.89 11.35 -11.83
C LEU A 50 -5.51 11.92 -10.45
N LEU A 51 -5.03 11.07 -9.54
CA LEU A 51 -4.52 11.51 -8.23
C LEU A 51 -3.29 12.42 -8.39
N GLY A 52 -2.37 12.07 -9.28
CA GLY A 52 -1.20 12.88 -9.61
C GLY A 52 -1.57 14.28 -10.09
N ALA A 53 -2.56 14.40 -10.98
CA ALA A 53 -3.06 15.68 -11.45
C ALA A 53 -3.69 16.52 -10.31
N LEU A 54 -4.41 15.89 -9.38
CA LEU A 54 -4.89 16.56 -8.17
C LEU A 54 -3.74 17.10 -7.32
N TYR A 55 -2.71 16.29 -7.08
CA TYR A 55 -1.55 16.70 -6.27
C TYR A 55 -0.74 17.81 -6.93
N TRP A 56 -0.56 17.74 -8.24
CA TRP A 56 0.08 18.79 -9.03
C TRP A 56 -0.61 20.14 -8.85
N ARG A 57 -1.95 20.18 -9.01
CA ARG A 57 -2.73 21.41 -8.83
C ARG A 57 -2.65 22.00 -7.43
N ASN A 58 -2.37 21.17 -6.42
CA ASN A 58 -2.19 21.60 -5.03
C ASN A 58 -0.73 21.93 -4.68
N GLY A 59 0.18 22.01 -5.67
CA GLY A 59 1.59 22.37 -5.44
C GLY A 59 2.40 21.29 -4.72
N MET A 60 1.93 20.04 -4.70
CA MET A 60 2.58 18.92 -4.00
C MET A 60 3.56 18.13 -4.88
N ALA A 61 3.91 18.63 -6.05
CA ALA A 61 4.85 17.98 -6.93
C ALA A 61 6.30 18.17 -6.43
N VAL A 62 7.14 17.16 -6.68
CA VAL A 62 8.57 17.18 -6.33
C VAL A 62 9.43 17.09 -7.58
N SER A 63 10.70 17.45 -7.47
CA SER A 63 11.65 17.23 -8.57
C SER A 63 11.84 15.74 -8.83
N ALA A 64 12.28 15.39 -10.05
CA ALA A 64 12.48 13.99 -10.44
C ALA A 64 13.44 13.25 -9.49
N GLN A 65 14.48 13.94 -8.99
CA GLN A 65 15.48 13.40 -8.07
C GLN A 65 14.91 13.11 -6.68
N GLN A 66 13.83 13.79 -6.29
CA GLN A 66 13.15 13.62 -5.01
C GLN A 66 12.02 12.57 -5.06
N ALA A 67 11.68 12.05 -6.24
CA ALA A 67 10.65 11.03 -6.43
C ALA A 67 11.14 9.63 -5.98
N LEU A 68 11.31 9.45 -4.67
CA LEU A 68 11.79 8.21 -4.06
C LEU A 68 10.65 7.19 -3.85
N PRO A 69 10.92 5.88 -3.95
CA PRO A 69 9.94 4.84 -3.65
C PRO A 69 9.57 4.82 -2.17
N VAL A 70 8.31 4.49 -1.88
CA VAL A 70 7.83 4.26 -0.52
C VAL A 70 7.87 2.76 -0.22
N TYR A 71 8.81 2.34 0.62
CA TYR A 71 8.88 0.97 1.15
C TYR A 71 8.32 0.92 2.56
N LEU A 72 7.26 0.12 2.76
CA LEU A 72 6.65 -0.09 4.07
C LEU A 72 7.39 -1.12 4.93
N ARG A 73 8.37 -1.84 4.36
CA ARG A 73 9.19 -2.85 5.03
C ARG A 73 10.66 -2.61 4.70
N ASP A 74 11.53 -2.83 5.68
CA ASP A 74 12.97 -2.61 5.53
C ASP A 74 13.62 -3.64 4.61
N GLN A 75 13.09 -4.87 4.57
CA GLN A 75 13.59 -5.97 3.75
C GLN A 75 12.54 -6.42 2.75
N VAL A 76 12.72 -5.99 1.49
CA VAL A 76 11.80 -6.30 0.38
C VAL A 76 12.41 -7.26 -0.65
N ALA A 77 13.74 -7.41 -0.67
CA ALA A 77 14.45 -8.32 -1.56
C ALA A 77 15.33 -9.28 -0.75
N GLN A 78 15.35 -10.55 -1.16
CA GLN A 78 16.31 -11.51 -0.63
C GLN A 78 17.69 -11.17 -1.19
N ARG A 79 18.67 -11.04 -0.31
CA ARG A 79 20.07 -10.88 -0.72
C ARG A 79 20.55 -12.25 -1.25
N PRO A 80 21.19 -12.33 -2.43
CA PRO A 80 21.76 -13.58 -2.91
C PRO A 80 22.68 -14.18 -1.85
N ALA A 81 22.60 -15.49 -1.62
CA ALA A 81 23.52 -16.17 -0.72
C ALA A 81 24.96 -15.88 -1.16
N ALA A 82 25.81 -15.47 -0.23
CA ALA A 82 27.22 -15.29 -0.52
C ALA A 82 27.78 -16.63 -1.04
N VAL A 83 28.28 -16.63 -2.28
CA VAL A 83 29.07 -17.74 -2.80
C VAL A 83 30.29 -17.87 -1.90
N ALA A 84 30.38 -18.98 -1.16
CA ALA A 84 31.55 -19.30 -0.36
C ALA A 84 32.77 -19.36 -1.29
N GLY A 85 33.77 -18.52 -1.04
CA GLY A 85 35.05 -18.57 -1.74
C GLY A 85 35.77 -19.90 -1.45
N PRO A 86 36.59 -20.42 -2.38
CA PRO A 86 37.30 -21.67 -2.18
C PRO A 86 38.32 -21.53 -1.04
N THR A 87 38.30 -22.52 -0.14
CA THR A 87 39.22 -22.68 1.01
C THR A 87 40.67 -22.85 0.58
#